data_AF-A0AAN1JEG6-F1
#
_entry.id   AF-A0AAN1JEG6-F1
#
_cell.length_a   1.000
_cell.length_b   1.000
_cell.length_c   1.000
_cell.angle_alpha   90.00
_cell.angle_beta   90.00
_cell.angle_gamma   90.00
#
_symmetry.space_group_name_H-M   'P 1'
#
loop_
_entity.id
_entity.type
_entity.pdbx_description
1 polymer ?
#
loop_
_entity_poly.entity_id
_entity_poly.type
_entity_poly.pdbx_seq_one_letter_code
_entity_poly.pdbx_strand_id
1 'polypeptide(L)'
;MKLPALFAVTVLGLAFGANAFAQATTHGITRAEVHAQLVEAQADGLVPVPKNDYPPSADTIARNKELYAIQHHQSASDTGSSTGNVTAPRAASD
;
A
#
# COMPACT_ATOMS: atom_id res chain seq x y z
N MET A 1 1.29 -5.69 -78.59
CA MET A 1 1.65 -6.27 -77.28
C MET A 1 0.61 -5.82 -76.27
N LYS A 2 -0.18 -6.77 -75.75
CA LYS A 2 -1.23 -6.54 -74.75
C LYS A 2 -0.64 -6.86 -73.38
N LEU A 3 -0.79 -5.96 -72.43
CA LEU A 3 -0.84 -6.28 -71.01
C LEU A 3 -2.06 -5.54 -70.44
N PRO A 4 -3.22 -6.20 -70.35
CA PRO A 4 -4.35 -5.69 -69.59
C PRO A 4 -4.15 -6.00 -68.10
N ALA A 5 -5.07 -5.46 -67.29
CA ALA A 5 -5.43 -5.93 -65.96
C ALA A 5 -4.47 -5.45 -64.86
N LEU A 6 -4.89 -5.01 -63.69
CA LEU A 6 -6.19 -4.96 -63.02
C LEU A 6 -5.79 -4.50 -61.62
N PHE A 7 -6.11 -3.27 -61.22
CA PHE A 7 -5.95 -2.86 -59.82
C PHE A 7 -7.04 -3.57 -59.01
N ALA A 8 -6.81 -4.86 -58.78
CA ALA A 8 -7.60 -5.69 -57.90
C ALA A 8 -7.38 -5.18 -56.48
N VAL A 9 -8.43 -4.54 -55.97
CA VAL A 9 -8.89 -4.55 -54.59
C VAL A 9 -7.91 -5.22 -53.61
N THR A 10 -7.22 -4.40 -52.83
CA THR A 10 -6.94 -4.75 -51.43
C THR A 10 -7.24 -3.50 -50.62
N VAL A 11 -8.43 -3.48 -50.01
CA VAL A 11 -8.77 -2.57 -48.92
C VAL A 11 -7.85 -2.93 -47.76
N LEU A 12 -6.64 -2.37 -47.78
CA LEU A 12 -5.66 -2.54 -46.73
C LEU A 12 -5.97 -1.53 -45.62
N GLY A 13 -6.62 -2.03 -44.56
CA GLY A 13 -6.29 -1.55 -43.22
C GLY A 13 -7.19 -0.51 -42.56
N LEU A 14 -8.52 -0.63 -42.64
CA LEU A 14 -9.43 0.23 -41.85
C LEU A 14 -10.41 -0.52 -40.93
N ALA A 15 -10.11 -1.78 -40.60
CA ALA A 15 -10.94 -2.59 -39.70
C ALA A 15 -10.16 -3.22 -38.52
N PHE A 16 -9.07 -2.57 -38.08
CA PHE A 16 -8.43 -2.90 -36.79
C PHE A 16 -8.54 -1.74 -35.79
N GLY A 17 -9.66 -1.01 -35.87
CA GLY A 17 -9.99 0.07 -34.95
C GLY A 17 -11.22 -0.26 -34.12
N ALA A 18 -11.28 -1.42 -33.45
CA ALA A 18 -12.28 -1.72 -32.41
C ALA A 18 -12.04 -3.08 -31.75
N ASN A 19 -10.98 -3.24 -30.95
CA ASN A 19 -10.99 -4.22 -29.86
C ASN A 19 -10.23 -3.63 -28.66
N ALA A 20 -10.95 -2.78 -27.94
CA ALA A 20 -10.94 -2.69 -26.49
C ALA A 20 -9.59 -2.56 -25.78
N PHE A 21 -9.14 -1.31 -25.60
CA PHE A 21 -8.51 -0.92 -24.34
C PHE A 21 -9.51 -1.14 -23.19
N ALA A 22 -9.71 -2.37 -22.71
CA ALA A 22 -10.63 -2.59 -21.60
C ALA A 22 -10.39 -3.87 -20.79
N GLN A 23 -9.23 -4.51 -20.87
CA GLN A 23 -8.86 -5.52 -19.87
C GLN A 23 -7.49 -5.16 -19.28
N ALA A 24 -7.33 -3.90 -18.87
CA ALA A 24 -6.47 -3.66 -17.73
C ALA A 24 -7.17 -4.36 -16.55
N THR A 25 -6.83 -5.62 -16.32
CA THR A 25 -7.02 -6.20 -14.98
C THR A 25 -6.01 -5.45 -14.13
N THR A 26 -6.32 -4.20 -13.78
CA THR A 26 -5.69 -3.52 -12.68
C THR A 26 -6.13 -4.34 -11.49
N HIS A 27 -5.34 -5.37 -11.17
CA HIS A 27 -5.38 -5.97 -9.85
C HIS A 27 -5.11 -4.78 -8.91
N GLY A 28 -6.19 -4.22 -8.36
CA GLY A 28 -6.10 -3.11 -7.43
C GLY A 28 -5.17 -3.50 -6.31
N ILE A 29 -4.51 -2.51 -5.71
CA ILE A 29 -3.62 -2.78 -4.58
C ILE A 29 -4.37 -3.62 -3.55
N THR A 30 -3.75 -4.71 -3.11
CA THR A 30 -4.38 -5.59 -2.13
C THR A 30 -4.45 -4.86 -0.79
N ARG A 31 -5.35 -5.26 0.11
CA ARG A 31 -5.38 -4.67 1.47
C ARG A 31 -4.05 -4.83 2.21
N ALA A 32 -3.37 -5.97 2.00
CA ALA A 32 -2.06 -6.21 2.58
C ALA A 32 -1.02 -5.22 2.06
N GLU A 33 -1.08 -4.94 0.75
CA GLU A 33 -0.22 -3.94 0.10
C GLU A 33 -0.49 -2.52 0.61
N VAL A 34 -1.76 -2.11 0.71
CA VAL A 34 -2.13 -0.81 1.32
C VAL A 34 -1.55 -0.69 2.73
N HIS A 35 -1.67 -1.75 3.52
CA HIS A 35 -1.19 -1.75 4.89
C HIS A 35 0.34 -1.61 4.95
N ALA A 36 1.07 -2.32 4.08
CA ALA A 36 2.53 -2.18 3.99
C ALA A 36 2.92 -0.74 3.65
N GLN A 37 2.25 -0.13 2.66
CA GLN A 37 2.50 1.27 2.27
C GLN A 37 2.19 2.26 3.39
N LEU A 38 1.12 2.02 4.17
CA LEU A 38 0.79 2.89 5.30
C LEU A 38 1.81 2.79 6.42
N VAL A 39 2.33 1.59 6.70
CA VAL A 39 3.41 1.39 7.67
C VAL A 39 4.69 2.12 7.22
N GLU A 40 5.04 2.02 5.94
CA GLU A 40 6.17 2.75 5.36
C GLU A 40 5.97 4.27 5.45
N ALA A 41 4.80 4.78 5.04
CA ALA A 41 4.48 6.20 5.13
C ALA A 41 4.52 6.72 6.58
N GLN A 42 4.13 5.88 7.55
CA GLN A 42 4.21 6.22 8.97
C GLN A 42 5.66 6.28 9.45
N ALA A 43 6.51 5.33 9.03
CA ALA A 43 7.94 5.36 9.30
C ALA A 43 8.63 6.60 8.68
N ASP A 44 8.15 7.04 7.52
CA ASP A 44 8.60 8.26 6.86
C ASP A 44 8.04 9.54 7.47
N GLY A 45 7.17 9.44 8.48
CA GLY A 45 6.56 10.59 9.16
C GLY A 45 5.52 11.35 8.31
N LEU A 46 5.09 10.76 7.19
CA LEU A 46 4.17 11.38 6.22
C LEU A 46 2.69 11.26 6.59
N VAL A 47 2.36 10.56 7.68
CA VAL A 47 0.97 10.33 8.11
C VAL A 47 0.57 11.40 9.14
N PRO A 48 -0.10 12.50 8.75
CA PRO A 48 -0.64 13.47 9.69
C PRO A 48 -1.89 12.95 10.39
N VAL A 49 -2.00 13.20 11.69
CA VAL A 49 -3.22 12.97 12.49
C VAL A 49 -4.34 13.99 12.19
N PRO A 50 -4.06 15.31 12.01
CA PRO A 50 -5.12 16.27 11.71
C PRO A 50 -5.53 16.27 10.24
N LYS A 51 -6.84 16.36 9.98
CA LYS A 51 -7.45 16.33 8.64
C LYS A 51 -7.12 17.53 7.74
N ASN A 52 -6.58 18.61 8.32
CA ASN A 52 -6.41 19.90 7.63
C ASN A 52 -4.94 20.25 7.35
N ASP A 53 -3.99 19.42 7.78
CA ASP A 53 -2.54 19.66 7.61
C ASP A 53 -1.99 18.74 6.52
N TYR A 54 -2.54 18.87 5.32
CA TYR A 54 -2.13 18.09 4.15
C TYR A 54 -1.76 19.01 2.97
N PRO A 55 -0.52 18.91 2.45
CA PRO A 55 0.56 18.02 2.86
C PRO A 55 1.23 18.47 4.19
N PRO A 56 1.77 17.54 5.01
CA PRO A 56 2.37 17.88 6.30
C PRO A 56 3.63 18.75 6.12
N SER A 57 3.85 19.65 7.08
CA SER A 57 5.08 20.46 7.13
C SER A 57 6.32 19.60 7.45
N ALA A 58 7.51 20.08 7.11
CA ALA A 58 8.78 19.39 7.40
C ALA A 58 8.98 19.17 8.92
N ASP A 59 8.58 20.14 9.75
CA ASP A 59 8.66 20.04 11.21
C ASP A 59 7.70 18.96 11.74
N THR A 60 6.49 18.87 11.16
CA THR A 60 5.53 17.81 11.47
C THR A 60 6.11 16.44 11.09
N ILE A 61 6.73 16.32 9.92
CA ILE A 61 7.36 15.06 9.47
C ILE A 61 8.49 14.65 10.42
N ALA A 62 9.37 15.56 10.80
CA ALA A 62 10.48 15.27 11.73
C ALA A 62 9.97 14.77 13.09
N ARG A 63 8.98 15.47 13.66
CA ARG A 63 8.32 15.05 14.91
C ARG A 63 7.69 13.66 14.78
N ASN A 64 6.99 13.38 13.68
CA ASN A 64 6.33 12.09 13.47
C ASN A 64 7.35 10.94 13.41
N LYS A 65 8.51 11.15 12.76
CA LYS A 65 9.61 10.17 12.72
C LYS A 65 10.15 9.86 14.12
N GLU A 66 10.32 10.87 14.95
CA GLU A 66 10.76 10.70 16.34
C GLU A 66 9.75 9.87 17.15
N LEU A 67 8.45 10.18 17.03
CA LEU A 67 7.39 9.43 17.69
C LEU A 67 7.34 7.96 17.24
N TYR A 68 7.50 7.71 15.94
CA TYR A 68 7.59 6.36 15.40
C TYR A 68 8.76 5.59 16.01
N ALA A 69 9.95 6.20 16.08
CA ALA A 69 11.13 5.57 16.66
C ALA A 69 10.93 5.18 18.14
N ILE A 70 10.27 6.04 18.93
CA ILE A 70 9.96 5.78 20.34
C ILE A 70 9.03 4.57 20.48
N GLN A 71 7.94 4.53 19.71
CA GLN A 71 6.93 3.47 19.79
C GLN A 71 7.48 2.09 19.39
N HIS A 72 8.33 2.05 18.38
CA HIS A 72 8.98 0.82 17.93
C HIS A 72 10.12 0.36 18.84
N HIS A 73 10.78 1.27 19.59
CA HIS A 73 11.75 0.88 20.61
C HIS A 73 11.09 0.31 21.88
N GLN A 74 9.98 0.90 22.36
CA GLN A 74 9.30 0.41 23.57
C GLN A 74 8.69 -0.99 23.41
N SER A 75 8.21 -1.31 22.21
CA SER A 75 7.59 -2.61 21.93
C SER A 75 8.56 -3.79 22.12
N ALA A 76 9.86 -3.58 21.89
CA ALA A 76 10.89 -4.58 22.12
C ALA A 76 11.21 -4.78 23.62
N SER A 77 11.07 -3.73 24.45
CA SER A 77 11.33 -3.80 25.89
C SER A 77 10.14 -4.32 26.70
N ASP A 78 8.90 -4.06 26.27
CA ASP A 78 7.70 -4.43 27.03
C ASP A 78 7.30 -5.90 26.88
N THR A 79 7.73 -6.57 25.81
CA THR A 79 7.52 -8.01 25.61
C THR A 79 8.20 -8.87 26.69
N GLY A 80 9.20 -8.33 27.41
CA GLY A 80 9.85 -9.00 28.53
C GLY A 80 9.21 -8.80 29.90
N SER A 81 8.26 -7.86 30.05
CA SER A 81 7.81 -7.38 31.36
C SER A 81 6.40 -7.84 31.78
N SER A 82 5.63 -8.47 30.87
CA SER A 82 4.23 -8.86 31.14
C SER A 82 4.03 -10.26 31.76
N THR A 83 5.11 -11.03 32.00
CA THR A 83 5.01 -12.40 32.57
C THR A 83 4.94 -12.43 34.11
N GLY A 84 4.97 -11.28 34.80
CA GLY A 84 5.19 -11.23 36.26
C GLY A 84 3.99 -11.30 37.19
N ASN A 85 2.73 -11.33 36.71
CA ASN A 85 1.58 -11.25 37.63
C ASN A 85 0.36 -12.08 37.19
N VAL A 86 0.53 -13.40 37.14
CA VAL A 86 -0.60 -14.35 37.18
C VAL A 86 -0.66 -14.94 38.59
N THR A 87 -1.42 -14.24 39.43
CA THR A 87 -2.29 -14.76 40.50
C THR A 87 -2.03 -16.21 40.91
N ALA A 88 -1.38 -16.39 42.06
CA ALA A 88 -1.32 -17.66 42.75
C ALA A 88 -2.75 -18.14 43.10
N PRO A 89 -3.18 -19.36 42.71
CA PRO A 89 -4.43 -19.92 43.20
C PRO A 89 -4.25 -20.24 44.69
N ARG A 90 -5.04 -19.57 45.54
CA ARG A 90 -5.18 -19.83 46.96
C ARG A 90 -5.65 -21.28 47.15
N ALA A 91 -4.72 -22.16 47.48
CA ALA A 91 -4.98 -23.55 47.82
C ALA A 91 -6.04 -23.58 48.94
N ALA A 92 -7.18 -24.20 48.61
CA ALA A 92 -8.15 -24.63 49.59
C ALA A 92 -7.50 -25.79 50.37
N SER A 93 -7.36 -25.59 51.69
CA SER A 93 -7.02 -26.64 52.63
C SER A 93 -8.30 -27.40 52.97
N ASP A 94 -8.40 -28.66 52.57
CA ASP A 94 -9.30 -29.69 53.09
C ASP A 94 -8.47 -30.96 53.32
#